data_AF-A0A932ZR99-F1
#
_entry.id   AF-A0A932ZR99-F1
#
_cell.length_a   1.000
_cell.length_b   1.000
_cell.length_c   1.000
_cell.angle_alpha   90.00
_cell.angle_beta   90.00
_cell.angle_gamma   90.00
#
_symmetry.space_group_name_H-M   'P 1'
#
loop_
_entity.id
_entity.type
_entity.pdbx_description
1 polymer ?
#
loop_
_entity_poly.entity_id
_entity_poly.type
_entity_poly.pdbx_seq_one_letter_code
_entity_poly.pdbx_strand_id
1 'polypeptide(L)'
;MDELASGLDTSSPRDLWRLVQEAQRRTLRGTARQWARKLIEVDPDHRQARGVIGHTSFRPRGASEAGWFDAFELEKRRQKMFRHVDYGWFPEQDRERVEAGELPVGGNRYVSIVEMNAQHATWDSPWEIDSRFYRIKSTESLQVLWFVADDLDAFTLSYLDHFEIQDLPCSRYPCHLYRTVE
;
A
#
# COMPACT_ATOMS: atom_id res chain seq x y z
N MET A 1 -18.42 -8.83 -15.09
CA MET A 1 -17.89 -7.56 -15.63
C MET A 1 -18.39 -7.30 -17.05
N ASP A 2 -18.38 -8.29 -17.94
CA ASP A 2 -18.64 -8.11 -19.37
C ASP A 2 -20.03 -7.54 -19.72
N GLU A 3 -21.07 -7.86 -18.95
CA GLU A 3 -22.41 -7.35 -19.25
C GLU A 3 -22.54 -5.83 -19.05
N LEU A 4 -21.80 -5.25 -18.09
CA LEU A 4 -21.77 -3.80 -17.88
C LEU A 4 -20.92 -3.08 -18.94
N ALA A 5 -19.85 -3.72 -19.41
CA ALA A 5 -18.90 -3.16 -20.36
C ALA A 5 -19.35 -3.25 -21.82
N SER A 6 -20.47 -3.94 -22.11
CA SER A 6 -20.97 -4.13 -23.47
C SER A 6 -21.23 -2.79 -24.16
N GLY A 7 -20.49 -2.53 -25.25
CA GLY A 7 -20.62 -1.32 -26.06
C GLY A 7 -19.91 -0.07 -25.51
N LEU A 8 -19.09 -0.21 -24.47
CA LEU A 8 -18.30 0.88 -23.89
C LEU A 8 -16.80 0.69 -24.17
N ASP A 9 -16.11 1.80 -24.46
CA ASP A 9 -14.66 1.78 -24.67
C ASP A 9 -13.93 1.81 -23.32
N THR A 10 -13.35 0.67 -22.92
CA THR A 10 -12.61 0.58 -21.65
C THR A 10 -11.25 1.25 -21.65
N SER A 11 -10.87 1.92 -22.74
CA SER A 11 -9.72 2.83 -22.84
C SER A 11 -10.12 4.29 -22.65
N SER A 12 -11.42 4.61 -22.70
CA SER A 12 -11.94 5.97 -22.57
C SER A 12 -12.24 6.30 -21.11
N PRO A 13 -11.60 7.35 -20.53
CA PRO A 13 -11.89 7.78 -19.16
C PRO A 13 -13.39 8.04 -18.92
N ARG A 14 -14.08 8.60 -19.91
CA ARG A 14 -15.52 8.88 -19.86
C ARG A 14 -16.36 7.62 -19.71
N ASP A 15 -16.05 6.59 -20.48
CA ASP A 15 -16.83 5.34 -20.47
C ASP A 15 -16.50 4.49 -19.25
N LEU A 16 -15.24 4.48 -18.82
CA LEU A 16 -14.85 3.91 -17.53
C LEU A 16 -15.57 4.59 -16.35
N TRP A 17 -15.72 5.91 -16.36
CA TRP A 17 -16.47 6.60 -15.32
C TRP A 17 -17.97 6.23 -15.34
N ARG A 18 -18.57 6.07 -16.51
CA ARG A 18 -19.96 5.57 -16.63
C ARG A 18 -20.11 4.18 -16.02
N LEU A 19 -19.13 3.30 -16.21
CA LEU A 19 -19.11 1.97 -15.59
C LEU A 19 -19.04 2.05 -14.06
N VAL A 20 -18.22 2.95 -13.51
CA VAL A 20 -18.19 3.21 -12.06
C VAL A 20 -19.56 3.66 -11.58
N GLN A 21 -20.18 4.63 -12.25
CA GLN A 21 -21.49 5.16 -11.87
C GLN A 21 -22.62 4.13 -11.98
N GLU A 22 -22.62 3.29 -13.02
CA GLU A 22 -23.59 2.20 -13.18
C GLU A 22 -23.42 1.14 -12.08
N ALA A 23 -22.18 0.74 -11.78
CA ALA A 23 -21.90 -0.19 -10.69
C ALA A 23 -22.35 0.36 -9.34
N GLN A 24 -22.10 1.65 -9.06
CA GLN A 24 -22.60 2.32 -7.85
C GLN A 24 -24.12 2.36 -7.79
N ARG A 25 -24.81 2.65 -8.91
CA ARG A 25 -26.28 2.64 -8.99
C ARG A 25 -26.86 1.26 -8.70
N ARG A 26 -26.18 0.19 -9.11
CA ARG A 26 -26.54 -1.21 -8.82
C ARG A 26 -26.04 -1.70 -7.47
N THR A 27 -25.45 -0.83 -6.65
CA THR A 27 -24.86 -1.16 -5.34
C THR A 27 -23.71 -2.19 -5.39
N LEU A 28 -23.11 -2.41 -6.56
CA LEU A 28 -21.98 -3.33 -6.78
C LEU A 28 -20.67 -2.64 -6.42
N ARG A 29 -20.35 -2.55 -5.13
CA ARG A 29 -19.22 -1.75 -4.63
C ARG A 29 -17.87 -2.28 -5.11
N GLY A 30 -17.70 -3.60 -5.10
CA GLY A 30 -16.48 -4.24 -5.58
C GLY A 30 -16.22 -3.93 -7.05
N THR A 31 -17.27 -4.04 -7.88
CA THR A 31 -17.21 -3.72 -9.31
C THR A 31 -16.95 -2.23 -9.55
N ALA A 32 -17.56 -1.33 -8.77
CA ALA A 32 -17.30 0.10 -8.86
C ALA A 32 -15.83 0.43 -8.56
N ARG A 33 -15.24 -0.21 -7.54
CA ARG A 33 -13.81 -0.04 -7.18
C ARG A 33 -12.88 -0.60 -8.25
N GLN A 34 -13.21 -1.75 -8.85
CA GLN A 34 -12.46 -2.31 -9.98
C GLN A 34 -12.43 -1.34 -11.18
N TRP A 35 -13.59 -0.82 -11.61
CA TRP A 35 -13.63 0.16 -12.69
C TRP A 35 -12.95 1.48 -12.35
N ALA A 36 -13.03 1.91 -11.09
CA ALA A 36 -12.34 3.12 -10.63
C ALA A 36 -10.81 2.96 -10.66
N ARG A 37 -10.26 1.79 -10.34
CA ARG A 37 -8.82 1.52 -10.51
C ARG A 37 -8.40 1.57 -11.97
N LYS A 38 -9.16 0.93 -12.86
CA LYS A 38 -8.89 0.99 -14.31
C LYS A 38 -8.99 2.42 -14.85
N LEU A 39 -9.94 3.23 -14.36
CA LEU A 39 -10.02 4.64 -14.70
C LEU A 39 -8.77 5.42 -14.25
N ILE A 40 -8.24 5.14 -13.07
CA ILE A 40 -7.04 5.80 -12.55
C ILE A 40 -5.78 5.41 -13.34
N GLU A 41 -5.72 4.22 -13.94
CA GLU A 41 -4.62 3.84 -14.84
C GLU A 41 -4.59 4.71 -16.10
N VAL A 42 -5.76 5.17 -16.59
CA VAL A 42 -5.88 6.00 -17.80
C VAL A 42 -5.88 7.50 -17.48
N ASP A 43 -6.52 7.89 -16.37
CA ASP A 43 -6.60 9.27 -15.87
C ASP A 43 -6.19 9.29 -14.38
N PRO A 44 -4.88 9.39 -14.09
CA PRO A 44 -4.35 9.30 -12.72
C PRO A 44 -4.90 10.35 -11.75
N ASP A 45 -5.35 11.49 -12.26
CA ASP A 45 -5.85 12.63 -11.49
C ASP A 45 -7.38 12.69 -11.39
N HIS A 46 -8.09 11.65 -11.85
CA HIS A 46 -9.54 11.56 -11.76
C HIS A 46 -10.04 11.52 -10.30
N ARG A 47 -10.23 12.71 -9.70
CA ARG A 47 -10.56 12.90 -8.28
C ARG A 47 -11.73 12.05 -7.79
N GLN A 48 -12.78 11.93 -8.59
CA GLN A 48 -13.97 11.17 -8.19
C GLN A 48 -13.68 9.66 -8.13
N ALA A 49 -12.83 9.15 -9.03
CA ALA A 49 -12.46 7.74 -9.05
C ALA A 49 -11.52 7.40 -7.89
N ARG A 50 -10.57 8.30 -7.59
CA ARG A 50 -9.73 8.24 -6.38
C ARG A 50 -10.59 8.16 -5.12
N GLY A 51 -11.63 8.99 -5.04
CA GLY A 51 -12.59 8.95 -3.93
C GLY A 51 -13.31 7.60 -3.79
N VAL A 52 -13.70 6.95 -4.90
CA VAL A 52 -14.36 5.63 -4.87
C VAL A 52 -13.48 4.54 -4.25
N ILE A 53 -12.17 4.60 -4.48
CA ILE A 53 -11.22 3.63 -3.90
C ILE A 53 -10.70 4.05 -2.51
N GLY A 54 -11.17 5.18 -1.97
CA GLY A 54 -10.78 5.68 -0.64
C GLY A 54 -9.50 6.51 -0.64
N HIS A 55 -9.00 6.94 -1.80
CA HIS A 55 -7.84 7.82 -1.89
C HIS A 55 -8.24 9.27 -1.65
N THR A 56 -7.42 9.97 -0.87
CA THR A 56 -7.55 11.39 -0.56
C THR A 56 -6.33 12.14 -1.07
N SER A 57 -6.56 13.34 -1.63
CA SER A 57 -5.47 14.22 -2.04
C SER A 57 -4.82 14.85 -0.82
N PHE A 58 -3.51 14.74 -0.71
CA PHE A 58 -2.72 15.35 0.36
C PHE A 58 -1.45 15.99 -0.22
N ARG A 59 -1.16 17.22 0.22
CA ARG A 59 0.07 17.93 -0.14
C ARG A 59 0.97 18.04 1.09
N PRO A 60 2.10 17.31 1.13
CA PRO A 60 3.11 17.49 2.17
C PRO A 60 3.64 18.93 2.18
N ARG A 61 4.10 19.39 3.34
CA ARG A 61 4.70 20.72 3.48
C ARG A 61 5.98 20.78 2.63
N GLY A 62 6.06 21.76 1.73
CA GLY A 62 7.21 21.94 0.83
C GLY A 62 7.11 21.17 -0.50
N ALA A 63 6.07 20.33 -0.68
CA ALA A 63 5.81 19.71 -1.98
C ALA A 63 5.14 20.71 -2.94
N SER A 64 5.58 20.70 -4.21
CA SER A 64 4.96 21.48 -5.29
C SER A 64 3.56 20.96 -5.66
N GLU A 65 3.36 19.65 -5.56
CA GLU A 65 2.15 18.98 -6.01
C GLU A 65 1.51 18.13 -4.89
N ALA A 66 0.20 17.88 -5.03
CA ALA A 66 -0.52 17.02 -4.11
C ALA A 66 -0.49 15.58 -4.63
N GLY A 67 -0.23 14.62 -3.75
CA GLY A 67 -0.34 13.19 -4.06
C GLY A 67 -1.69 12.63 -3.66
N TRP A 68 -2.03 11.44 -4.17
CA TRP A 68 -3.21 10.69 -3.78
C TRP A 68 -2.81 9.52 -2.90
N PHE A 69 -3.41 9.43 -1.72
CA PHE A 69 -3.04 8.46 -0.70
C PHE A 69 -4.26 7.80 -0.09
N ASP A 70 -4.16 6.52 0.26
CA ASP A 70 -5.16 5.90 1.12
C ASP A 70 -5.03 6.37 2.59
N ALA A 71 -5.91 5.88 3.46
CA ALA A 71 -5.93 6.25 4.87
C ALA A 71 -4.64 5.88 5.63
N PHE A 72 -4.06 4.70 5.36
CA PHE A 72 -2.84 4.23 5.99
C PHE A 72 -1.63 5.05 5.55
N GLU A 73 -1.48 5.29 4.25
CA GLU A 73 -0.42 6.13 3.70
C GLU A 73 -0.53 7.56 4.21
N LEU A 74 -1.75 8.10 4.29
CA LEU A 74 -2.00 9.43 4.82
C LEU A 74 -1.61 9.52 6.31
N GLU A 75 -1.85 8.48 7.09
CA GLU A 75 -1.39 8.41 8.48
C GLU A 75 0.15 8.43 8.57
N LYS A 76 0.84 7.61 7.77
CA LYS A 76 2.32 7.62 7.70
C LYS A 76 2.87 8.99 7.30
N ARG A 77 2.27 9.63 6.31
CA ARG A 77 2.66 10.99 5.87
C ARG A 77 2.43 12.04 6.95
N ARG A 78 1.33 11.95 7.71
CA ARG A 78 1.07 12.84 8.87
C ARG A 78 2.12 12.67 9.97
N GLN A 79 2.66 11.47 10.13
CA GLN A 79 3.78 11.16 11.01
C GLN A 79 5.15 11.60 10.44
N LYS A 80 5.18 12.32 9.31
CA LYS A 80 6.40 12.72 8.60
C LYS A 80 7.28 11.53 8.24
N MET A 81 6.65 10.45 7.79
CA MET A 81 7.37 9.32 7.22
C MET A 81 7.41 9.42 5.70
N PHE A 82 8.51 8.93 5.11
CA PHE A 82 8.60 8.63 3.70
C PHE A 82 8.63 7.12 3.48
N ARG A 83 8.21 6.69 2.30
CA ARG A 83 8.26 5.30 1.86
C ARG A 83 9.47 5.11 0.96
N HIS A 84 10.43 4.31 1.41
CA HIS A 84 11.46 3.71 0.57
C HIS A 84 10.89 2.47 -0.13
N VAL A 85 11.29 2.23 -1.39
CA VAL A 85 10.75 1.12 -2.19
C VAL A 85 11.09 -0.25 -1.59
N ASP A 86 12.34 -0.44 -1.15
CA ASP A 86 12.80 -1.74 -0.65
C ASP A 86 12.66 -1.91 0.87
N TYR A 87 12.60 -0.81 1.62
CA TYR A 87 12.78 -0.86 3.07
C TYR A 87 11.55 -0.38 3.84
N GLY A 88 10.53 0.14 3.14
CA GLY A 88 9.30 0.57 3.76
C GLY A 88 9.34 1.99 4.32
N TRP A 89 8.64 2.20 5.43
CA TRP A 89 8.41 3.53 5.98
C TRP A 89 9.48 3.95 6.99
N PHE A 90 10.11 5.11 6.77
CA PHE A 90 11.09 5.72 7.67
C PHE A 90 10.77 7.18 7.94
N PRO A 91 11.26 7.76 9.04
CA PRO A 91 11.19 9.21 9.27
C PRO A 91 11.82 9.98 8.10
N GLU A 92 11.20 11.07 7.68
CA GLU A 92 11.66 11.93 6.56
C GLU A 92 13.09 12.43 6.76
N GLN A 93 13.49 12.68 8.01
CA GLN A 93 14.84 13.12 8.37
C GLN A 93 15.94 12.09 8.07
N ASP A 94 15.59 10.81 7.93
CA ASP A 94 16.54 9.73 7.66
C ASP A 94 16.66 9.41 6.16
N ARG A 95 15.95 10.15 5.30
CA ARG A 95 15.83 9.87 3.86
C ARG A 95 17.16 9.64 3.17
N GLU A 96 18.08 10.60 3.25
CA GLU A 96 19.36 10.53 2.53
C GLU A 96 20.19 9.31 2.97
N ARG A 97 20.13 8.94 4.25
CA ARG A 97 20.84 7.79 4.82
C ARG A 97 20.24 6.47 4.34
N VAL A 98 18.92 6.36 4.40
CA VAL A 98 18.20 5.17 3.95
C VAL A 98 18.37 4.96 2.45
N GLU A 99 18.33 6.02 1.65
CA GLU A 99 18.62 5.98 0.20
C GLU A 99 20.08 5.57 -0.08
N ALA A 100 21.00 5.85 0.84
CA ALA A 100 22.38 5.35 0.81
C ALA A 100 22.55 3.91 1.35
N GLY A 101 21.48 3.24 1.75
CA GLY A 101 21.50 1.87 2.29
C GLY A 101 21.87 1.77 3.77
N GLU A 102 21.85 2.89 4.50
CA GLU A 102 22.12 2.97 5.94
C GLU A 102 20.81 3.12 6.72
N LEU A 103 20.56 2.23 7.69
CA LEU A 103 19.33 2.20 8.47
C LEU A 103 19.58 2.62 9.94
N PRO A 104 18.63 3.34 10.56
CA PRO A 104 18.75 3.78 11.94
C PRO A 104 18.56 2.61 12.93
N VAL A 105 19.52 2.41 13.84
CA VAL A 105 19.43 1.41 14.95
C VAL A 105 19.01 2.03 16.29
N GLY A 106 18.57 3.29 16.26
CA GLY A 106 18.22 4.07 17.45
C GLY A 106 19.27 5.12 17.83
N GLY A 107 18.82 6.24 18.38
CA GLY A 107 19.66 7.41 18.62
C GLY A 107 20.23 7.97 17.31
N ASN A 108 21.51 8.34 17.31
CA ASN A 108 22.23 8.87 16.14
C ASN A 108 23.11 7.80 15.45
N ARG A 109 22.78 6.52 15.60
CA ARG A 109 23.57 5.43 15.03
C ARG A 109 22.86 4.84 13.80
N TYR A 110 23.64 4.66 12.75
CA TYR A 110 23.22 4.03 11.49
C TYR A 110 24.13 2.85 11.19
N VAL A 111 23.58 1.83 10.55
CA VAL A 111 24.32 0.63 10.09
C VAL A 111 23.89 0.28 8.68
N SER A 112 24.70 -0.47 7.97
CA SER A 112 24.31 -0.96 6.64
C SER A 112 23.10 -1.90 6.73
N ILE A 113 22.31 -1.99 5.66
CA ILE A 113 21.21 -2.96 5.56
C ILE A 113 21.66 -4.41 5.81
N VAL A 114 22.89 -4.77 5.41
CA VAL A 114 23.45 -6.11 5.63
C VAL A 114 23.65 -6.38 7.12
N GLU A 115 24.27 -5.45 7.82
CA GLU A 115 24.46 -5.54 9.28
C GLU A 115 23.13 -5.52 10.03
N MET A 116 22.18 -4.71 9.57
CA MET A 116 20.85 -4.64 10.16
C MET A 116 20.11 -5.97 10.00
N ASN A 117 20.11 -6.57 8.81
CA ASN A 117 19.50 -7.87 8.59
C ASN A 117 20.18 -8.97 9.42
N ALA A 118 21.50 -8.90 9.61
CA ALA A 118 22.21 -9.84 10.48
C ALA A 118 21.77 -9.73 11.96
N GLN A 119 21.49 -8.52 12.45
CA GLN A 119 20.93 -8.31 13.80
C GLN A 119 19.53 -8.89 13.94
N HIS A 120 18.77 -8.95 12.83
CA HIS A 120 17.41 -9.47 12.81
C HIS A 120 17.26 -10.92 12.33
N ALA A 121 18.36 -11.65 12.20
CA ALA A 121 18.38 -13.00 11.63
C ALA A 121 17.89 -14.11 12.60
N THR A 122 17.47 -13.77 13.82
CA THR A 122 17.03 -14.73 14.83
C THR A 122 15.69 -14.36 15.44
N TRP A 123 14.94 -15.34 15.92
CA TRP A 123 13.62 -15.12 16.53
C TRP A 123 13.67 -14.46 17.91
N ASP A 124 14.85 -14.33 18.52
CA ASP A 124 15.06 -13.51 19.72
C ASP A 124 15.07 -12.02 19.40
N SER A 125 15.38 -11.66 18.14
CA SER A 125 15.40 -10.28 17.65
C SER A 125 14.85 -10.20 16.22
N PRO A 126 13.62 -10.66 15.92
CA PRO A 126 13.13 -10.71 14.55
C PRO A 126 12.87 -9.29 14.04
N TRP A 127 12.74 -9.14 12.73
CA TRP A 127 12.08 -7.97 12.17
C TRP A 127 10.61 -7.97 12.57
N GLU A 128 10.07 -6.80 12.88
CA GLU A 128 8.64 -6.56 13.02
C GLU A 128 8.23 -5.33 12.20
N ILE A 129 7.34 -5.52 11.23
CA ILE A 129 6.80 -4.43 10.41
C ILE A 129 5.29 -4.40 10.43
N ASP A 130 4.73 -3.20 10.28
CA ASP A 130 3.30 -2.97 10.13
C ASP A 130 3.02 -2.47 8.70
N SER A 131 2.33 -3.28 7.91
CA SER A 131 1.76 -2.92 6.61
C SER A 131 0.34 -2.36 6.78
N ARG A 132 -0.38 -2.17 5.67
CA ARG A 132 -1.78 -1.70 5.71
C ARG A 132 -2.65 -2.67 6.50
N PHE A 133 -2.55 -3.97 6.23
CA PHE A 133 -3.42 -4.99 6.84
C PHE A 133 -2.69 -6.01 7.70
N TYR A 134 -1.36 -6.01 7.74
CA TYR A 134 -0.60 -7.07 8.42
C TYR A 134 0.41 -6.50 9.41
N ARG A 135 0.60 -7.24 10.51
CA ARG A 135 1.79 -7.13 11.35
C ARG A 135 2.65 -8.35 11.08
N ILE A 136 3.77 -8.14 10.39
CA ILE A 136 4.65 -9.22 9.95
C ILE A 136 5.82 -9.33 10.90
N LYS A 137 6.09 -10.55 11.39
CA LYS A 137 7.33 -10.90 12.09
C LYS A 137 8.12 -11.92 11.29
N SER A 138 9.43 -11.74 11.18
CA SER A 138 10.27 -12.63 10.37
C SER A 138 11.76 -12.46 10.68
N THR A 139 12.54 -13.49 10.36
CA THR A 139 14.02 -13.45 10.36
C THR A 139 14.61 -13.26 8.96
N GLU A 140 13.76 -13.15 7.93
CA GLU A 140 14.17 -12.82 6.57
C GLU A 140 14.62 -11.36 6.44
N SER A 141 15.25 -11.02 5.31
CA SER A 141 15.70 -9.64 5.06
C SER A 141 14.53 -8.65 5.00
N LEU A 142 14.75 -7.43 5.49
CA LEU A 142 13.72 -6.37 5.49
C LEU A 142 13.08 -6.16 4.11
N GLN A 143 13.88 -6.31 3.04
CA GLN A 143 13.41 -6.23 1.66
C GLN A 143 12.36 -7.29 1.34
N VAL A 144 12.61 -8.55 1.74
CA VAL A 144 11.66 -9.64 1.54
C VAL A 144 10.37 -9.36 2.31
N LEU A 145 10.47 -8.85 3.54
CA LEU A 145 9.29 -8.53 4.34
C LEU A 145 8.41 -7.49 3.66
N TRP A 146 8.97 -6.40 3.13
CA TRP A 146 8.18 -5.37 2.44
C TRP A 146 7.65 -5.82 1.08
N PHE A 147 8.41 -6.65 0.34
CA PHE A 147 7.91 -7.29 -0.87
C PHE A 147 6.66 -8.14 -0.58
N VAL A 148 6.73 -9.01 0.44
CA VAL A 148 5.60 -9.85 0.86
C VAL A 148 4.45 -9.02 1.43
N ALA A 149 4.75 -7.98 2.21
CA ALA A 149 3.74 -7.08 2.76
C ALA A 149 2.91 -6.41 1.68
N ASP A 150 3.56 -5.89 0.64
CA ASP A 150 2.90 -5.21 -0.48
C ASP A 150 2.00 -6.18 -1.26
N ASP A 151 2.47 -7.40 -1.50
CA ASP A 151 1.69 -8.45 -2.19
C ASP A 151 0.48 -8.89 -1.35
N LEU A 152 0.67 -9.13 -0.05
CA LEU A 152 -0.43 -9.45 0.87
C LEU A 152 -1.45 -8.31 0.97
N ASP A 153 -1.00 -7.05 0.99
CA ASP A 153 -1.89 -5.89 1.02
C ASP A 153 -2.69 -5.77 -0.28
N ALA A 154 -2.07 -6.04 -1.44
CA ALA A 154 -2.74 -6.07 -2.74
C ALA A 154 -3.76 -7.22 -2.83
N PHE A 155 -3.38 -8.42 -2.38
CA PHE A 155 -4.27 -9.58 -2.30
C PHE A 155 -5.49 -9.27 -1.42
N THR A 156 -5.26 -8.66 -0.25
CA THR A 156 -6.34 -8.32 0.69
C THR A 156 -7.31 -7.32 0.09
N LEU A 157 -6.82 -6.28 -0.61
CA LEU A 157 -7.68 -5.35 -1.33
C LEU A 157 -8.54 -6.05 -2.39
N SER A 158 -7.93 -6.96 -3.16
CA SER A 158 -8.64 -7.73 -4.19
C SER A 158 -9.72 -8.63 -3.58
N TYR A 159 -9.40 -9.32 -2.48
CA TYR A 159 -10.31 -10.16 -1.73
C TYR A 159 -11.49 -9.36 -1.15
N LEU A 160 -11.21 -8.22 -0.50
CA LEU A 160 -12.22 -7.31 0.05
C LEU A 160 -13.19 -6.83 -1.03
N ASP A 161 -12.67 -6.47 -2.20
CA ASP A 161 -13.51 -6.03 -3.32
C ASP A 161 -14.32 -7.17 -3.91
N HIS A 162 -13.75 -8.37 -4.04
CA HIS A 162 -14.45 -9.53 -4.61
C HIS A 162 -15.64 -9.97 -3.75
N PHE A 163 -15.46 -9.99 -2.43
CA PHE A 163 -16.49 -10.43 -1.48
C PHE A 163 -17.33 -9.27 -0.91
N GLU A 164 -17.13 -8.05 -1.40
CA GLU A 164 -17.79 -6.81 -0.92
C GLU A 164 -17.71 -6.61 0.59
N ILE A 165 -16.60 -7.04 1.19
CA ILE A 165 -16.34 -6.92 2.63
C ILE A 165 -16.01 -5.45 2.93
N GLN A 166 -16.76 -4.85 3.85
CA GLN A 166 -16.63 -3.43 4.19
C GLN A 166 -15.70 -3.21 5.37
N ASP A 167 -15.75 -4.12 6.34
CA ASP A 167 -15.00 -4.03 7.57
C ASP A 167 -14.24 -5.32 7.82
N LEU A 168 -12.96 -5.19 8.10
CA LEU A 168 -12.15 -6.30 8.60
C LEU A 168 -12.40 -6.45 10.11
N PRO A 169 -12.43 -7.67 10.64
CA PRO A 169 -12.64 -7.92 12.07
C PRO A 169 -11.49 -7.42 12.97
N CYS A 170 -10.36 -7.01 12.39
CA CYS A 170 -9.20 -6.52 13.11
C CYS A 170 -8.50 -5.39 12.33
N SER A 171 -7.71 -4.60 13.04
CA SER A 171 -6.89 -3.54 12.44
C SER A 171 -5.73 -4.08 11.61
N ARG A 172 -5.06 -5.15 12.08
CA ARG A 172 -4.01 -5.87 11.36
C ARG A 172 -4.02 -7.36 11.70
N TYR A 173 -3.84 -8.21 10.70
CA TYR A 173 -3.65 -9.64 10.84
C TYR A 173 -2.20 -9.96 11.25
N PRO A 174 -1.97 -10.75 12.30
CA PRO A 174 -0.64 -11.23 12.62
C PRO A 174 -0.19 -12.22 11.54
N CYS A 175 1.01 -12.00 11.01
CA CYS A 175 1.63 -12.86 10.01
C CYS A 175 3.07 -13.18 10.45
N HIS A 176 3.44 -14.45 10.42
CA HIS A 176 4.82 -14.86 10.58
C HIS A 176 5.32 -15.41 9.26
N LEU A 177 6.40 -14.82 8.75
CA LEU A 177 7.06 -15.29 7.53
C LEU A 177 8.25 -16.15 7.94
N TYR A 178 8.34 -17.34 7.35
CA TYR A 178 9.40 -18.30 7.61
C TYR A 178 10.09 -18.67 6.32
N ARG A 179 11.40 -18.89 6.39
CA ARG A 179 12.09 -19.67 5.37
C ARG A 179 11.75 -21.14 5.56
N THR A 180 11.22 -21.79 4.54
CA THR A 180 11.24 -23.24 4.50
C THR A 180 12.66 -23.67 4.19
N VAL A 181 13.23 -24.53 5.04
CA VAL A 181 14.53 -25.15 4.77
C VAL A 181 14.32 -26.11 3.60
N GLU A 182 15.05 -25.90 2.50
CA GLU A 182 15.17 -26.89 1.41
C GLU A 182 16.19 -27.97 1.79
#